data_AF-A0A7V2END9-F1
#
_entry.id   AF-A0A7V2END9-F1
#
_cell.length_a   1.000
_cell.length_b   1.000
_cell.length_c   1.000
_cell.angle_alpha   90.00
_cell.angle_beta   90.00
_cell.angle_gamma   90.00
#
_symmetry.space_group_name_H-M   'P 1'
#
loop_
_entity.id
_entity.type
_entity.pdbx_description
1 polymer ?
#
loop_
_entity_poly.entity_id
_entity_poly.type
_entity_poly.pdbx_seq_one_letter_code
_entity_poly.pdbx_strand_id
1 'polypeptide(L)'
;MEEERLKDKILICVDCDEEFVFTVAAQEYFLEQGITEEPKRCKSCYMQLKKGKRLQQKENRKRGSYNRHNGNSNGNYRHYYSRDYKK
;
A
#
# COMPACT_ATOMS: atom_id res chain seq x y z
N MET A 1 -26.90 -21.17 2.35
CA MET A 1 -26.31 -20.51 3.52
C MET A 1 -24.92 -21.09 3.68
N GLU A 2 -23.89 -20.35 3.28
CA GLU A 2 -22.51 -20.83 3.30
C GLU A 2 -21.61 -19.70 3.85
N GLU A 3 -22.02 -19.13 4.98
CA GLU A 3 -21.35 -17.99 5.64
C GLU A 3 -20.22 -18.41 6.60
N GLU A 4 -19.83 -19.70 6.66
CA GLU A 4 -19.08 -20.22 7.81
C GLU A 4 -17.62 -20.64 7.54
N ARG A 5 -16.90 -19.97 6.63
CA ARG A 5 -15.45 -20.28 6.42
C ARG A 5 -14.49 -19.09 6.51
N LEU A 6 -14.98 -17.89 6.78
CA LEU A 6 -14.12 -16.75 7.02
C LEU A 6 -13.73 -16.76 8.50
N LYS A 7 -12.48 -17.12 8.78
CA LYS A 7 -11.88 -17.08 10.11
C LYS A 7 -10.60 -16.29 10.03
N ASP A 8 -10.24 -15.61 11.13
CA ASP A 8 -8.95 -14.97 11.24
C ASP A 8 -7.85 -16.03 11.10
N LYS A 9 -6.97 -15.84 10.11
CA LYS A 9 -5.84 -16.74 9.85
C LYS A 9 -4.55 -15.97 10.06
N ILE A 10 -3.58 -16.60 10.71
CA ILE A 10 -2.22 -16.05 10.80
C ILE A 10 -1.45 -16.55 9.58
N LEU A 11 -0.87 -15.63 8.80
CA LEU A 11 -0.06 -15.91 7.63
C LEU A 11 1.36 -15.36 7.85
N ILE A 12 2.34 -15.98 7.20
CA ILE A 12 3.75 -15.57 7.27
C ILE A 12 4.10 -14.84 5.98
N CYS A 13 4.73 -13.66 6.12
CA CYS A 13 5.17 -12.87 4.98
C CYS A 13 6.39 -13.49 4.29
N VAL A 14 6.32 -13.77 2.99
CA VAL A 14 7.44 -14.36 2.24
C VAL A 14 8.67 -13.46 2.09
N ASP A 15 8.54 -12.14 2.30
CA ASP A 15 9.67 -11.20 2.14
C ASP A 15 10.34 -10.84 3.47
N CYS A 16 9.63 -10.88 4.59
CA CYS A 16 10.15 -10.46 5.90
C CYS A 16 9.94 -11.49 7.03
N ASP A 17 9.34 -12.63 6.72
CA ASP A 17 9.05 -13.73 7.65
C ASP A 17 8.22 -13.34 8.89
N GLU A 18 7.58 -12.17 8.85
CA GLU A 18 6.69 -11.71 9.92
C GLU A 18 5.31 -12.38 9.83
N GLU A 19 4.80 -12.80 10.98
CA GLU A 19 3.44 -13.29 11.15
C GLU A 19 2.45 -12.11 11.14
N PHE A 20 1.43 -12.17 10.29
CA PHE A 20 0.37 -11.17 10.22
C PHE A 20 -1.02 -11.82 10.20
N VAL A 21 -2.00 -11.10 10.75
CA VAL A 21 -3.37 -11.60 10.84
C VAL A 21 -4.14 -11.21 9.58
N PHE A 22 -4.60 -12.21 8.85
CA PHE A 22 -5.55 -12.08 7.76
C PHE A 22 -6.97 -12.21 8.31
N THR A 23 -7.54 -11.07 8.69
CA THR A 23 -8.84 -10.99 9.35
C THR A 23 -9.99 -11.29 8.41
N VAL A 24 -11.15 -11.66 8.97
CA VAL A 24 -12.41 -11.85 8.22
C VAL A 24 -12.74 -10.63 7.35
N ALA A 25 -12.64 -9.42 7.90
CA ALA A 25 -12.90 -8.19 7.16
C ALA A 25 -11.96 -8.00 5.95
N ALA A 26 -10.71 -8.46 6.04
CA ALA A 26 -9.78 -8.43 4.91
C ALA A 26 -10.16 -9.46 3.84
N GLN A 27 -10.64 -10.63 4.25
CA GLN A 27 -11.13 -11.67 3.33
C GLN A 27 -12.40 -11.23 2.58
N GLU A 28 -13.35 -10.60 3.27
CA GLU A 28 -14.57 -10.03 2.67
C GLU A 28 -14.22 -9.00 1.59
N TYR A 29 -13.30 -8.08 1.91
CA TYR A 29 -12.82 -7.09 0.93
C TYR A 29 -12.20 -7.76 -0.30
N PHE A 30 -11.40 -8.81 -0.12
CA PHE A 30 -10.78 -9.53 -1.24
C PHE A 30 -11.84 -10.22 -2.11
N LEU A 31 -12.86 -10.84 -1.49
CA LEU A 31 -13.98 -11.46 -2.21
C LEU A 31 -14.80 -10.43 -3.00
N GLU A 32 -15.10 -9.27 -2.42
CA GLU A 32 -15.79 -8.17 -3.12
C GLU A 32 -15.00 -7.65 -4.33
N GLN A 33 -13.66 -7.64 -4.22
CA GLN A 33 -12.79 -7.28 -5.34
C GLN A 33 -12.63 -8.41 -6.37
N GLY A 34 -13.21 -9.59 -6.13
CA GLY A 34 -13.03 -10.78 -6.98
C GLY A 34 -11.63 -11.40 -6.88
N ILE A 35 -10.90 -11.13 -5.80
CA ILE A 35 -9.57 -11.66 -5.53
C ILE A 35 -9.71 -12.92 -4.69
N THR A 36 -9.48 -14.07 -5.32
CA THR A 36 -9.52 -15.39 -4.66
C THR A 36 -8.18 -15.80 -4.06
N GLU A 37 -7.10 -15.07 -4.38
CA GLU A 37 -5.75 -15.37 -3.88
C GLU A 37 -5.49 -14.72 -2.52
N GLU A 38 -5.03 -15.52 -1.56
CA GLU A 38 -4.63 -15.04 -0.23
C GLU A 38 -3.32 -14.23 -0.30
N PRO A 39 -3.19 -13.12 0.48
CA PRO A 39 -1.98 -12.30 0.46
C PRO A 39 -0.79 -13.09 1.00
N LYS A 40 0.26 -13.23 0.19
CA LYS A 40 1.54 -13.86 0.61
C LYS A 40 2.51 -12.89 1.30
N ARG A 41 2.16 -11.61 1.31
CA ARG A 41 3.00 -10.50 1.78
C ARG A 41 2.21 -9.63 2.74
N CYS A 42 2.85 -9.20 3.81
CA CYS A 42 2.24 -8.23 4.72
C CYS A 42 2.06 -6.87 4.02
N LYS A 43 1.16 -6.05 4.57
CA LYS A 43 0.84 -4.70 4.07
C LYS A 43 2.10 -3.83 3.94
N SER A 44 3.03 -3.95 4.88
CA SER A 44 4.29 -3.19 4.89
C SER A 44 5.16 -3.52 3.66
N CYS A 45 5.39 -4.80 3.37
CA CYS A 45 6.18 -5.23 2.21
C CYS A 45 5.48 -4.89 0.89
N TYR A 46 4.16 -5.05 0.81
CA TYR A 46 3.38 -4.63 -0.37
C TYR A 46 3.49 -3.13 -0.64
N MET A 47 3.41 -2.29 0.40
CA MET A 47 3.57 -0.85 0.28
C MET A 47 4.99 -0.45 -0.13
N GLN A 48 6.02 -1.11 0.40
CA GLN A 48 7.42 -0.88 0.01
C GLN A 48 7.65 -1.20 -1.46
N LEU A 49 7.15 -2.33 -1.95
CA LEU A 49 7.21 -2.70 -3.37
C LEU A 49 6.54 -1.63 -4.26
N LYS A 50 5.36 -1.14 -3.87
CA LYS A 50 4.64 -0.09 -4.60
C LYS A 50 5.39 1.26 -4.58
N LYS A 51 6.07 1.58 -3.48
CA LYS A 51 6.87 2.81 -3.35
C LYS A 51 8.12 2.77 -4.25
N GLY A 52 8.81 1.63 -4.32
CA GLY A 52 9.97 1.45 -5.20
C GLY A 52 9.65 1.72 -6.67
N LYS A 53 8.50 1.22 -7.16
CA LYS A 53 8.03 1.47 -8.55
C LYS A 53 7.76 2.94 -8.85
N ARG A 54 7.28 3.72 -7.87
CA ARG A 54 6.98 5.15 -8.05
C ARG A 54 8.23 6.03 -8.14
N LEU A 55 9.35 5.63 -7.54
CA LEU A 55 10.59 6.40 -7.58
C LEU A 55 11.26 6.33 -8.96
N GLN A 56 11.25 5.18 -9.63
CA GLN A 56 11.78 5.04 -10.99
C GLN A 56 11.05 5.92 -12.02
N GLN A 57 9.75 6.15 -11.84
CA GLN A 57 8.98 7.00 -12.77
C GLN A 57 9.35 8.49 -12.65
N LYS A 58 9.91 8.95 -11.52
CA LYS A 58 10.40 10.32 -11.34
C LYS A 58 11.77 10.55 -11.97
N GLU A 59 12.62 9.51 -12.03
CA GLU A 59 13.96 9.64 -12.63
C GLU A 59 13.91 9.67 -14.15
N ASN A 60 12.98 8.95 -14.79
CA ASN A 60 12.80 9.03 -16.23
C ASN A 60 12.31 10.41 -16.71
N ARG A 61 11.62 11.18 -15.86
CA ARG A 61 11.22 12.57 -16.18
C ARG A 61 12.37 13.59 -16.08
N LYS A 62 13.56 13.22 -15.60
CA LYS A 62 14.71 14.14 -15.48
C LYS A 62 15.63 14.14 -16.69
N ARG A 63 15.44 13.27 -17.68
CA ARG A 63 16.23 13.24 -18.93
C ARG A 63 15.57 13.95 -20.11
N GLY A 64 14.55 14.78 -19.86
CA GLY A 64 13.95 15.63 -20.87
C GLY A 64 13.35 16.89 -20.25
N SER A 65 13.88 18.05 -20.65
CA SER A 65 13.33 19.41 -20.46
C SER A 65 14.22 20.35 -19.63
N TYR A 66 15.31 20.82 -20.25
CA TYR A 66 15.90 22.13 -19.97
C TYR A 66 14.99 23.23 -20.56
N ASN A 67 13.80 23.44 -20.00
CA ASN A 67 13.02 24.67 -20.17
C ASN A 67 11.73 24.59 -19.35
N ARG A 68 11.74 25.16 -18.14
CA ARG A 68 10.50 25.42 -17.40
C ARG A 68 10.62 26.66 -16.52
N HIS A 69 10.73 27.82 -17.17
CA HIS A 69 10.31 29.06 -16.54
C HIS A 69 8.77 29.06 -16.49
N ASN A 70 8.21 29.43 -15.34
CA ASN A 70 6.79 29.64 -15.05
C ASN A 70 6.00 28.38 -14.61
N GLY A 71 5.56 28.39 -13.35
CA GLY A 71 4.72 27.34 -12.77
C GLY A 71 4.40 27.55 -11.30
N ASN A 72 3.45 28.43 -11.04
CA ASN A 72 2.76 28.73 -9.77
C ASN A 72 2.60 27.51 -8.83
N SER A 73 3.23 27.59 -7.64
CA SER A 73 3.23 26.54 -6.61
C SER A 73 1.95 26.57 -5.76
N ASN A 74 0.84 26.06 -6.27
CA ASN A 74 -0.30 25.69 -5.43
C ASN A 74 -0.21 24.22 -5.04
N GLY A 75 0.63 23.93 -4.04
CA GLY A 75 0.87 22.59 -3.50
C GLY A 75 0.23 22.42 -2.13
N ASN A 76 -1.10 22.43 -2.06
CA ASN A 76 -1.84 22.18 -0.81
C ASN A 76 -2.40 20.75 -0.81
N TYR A 77 -1.61 19.78 -0.33
CA TYR A 77 -2.09 18.44 0.08
C TYR A 77 -1.06 17.82 1.05
N ARG A 78 -0.99 18.35 2.29
CA ARG A 78 -0.03 17.86 3.29
C ARG A 78 -0.59 17.70 4.72
N HIS A 79 -1.85 17.32 4.90
CA HIS A 79 -2.39 17.29 6.27
C HIS A 79 -3.35 16.15 6.65
N TYR A 80 -3.03 14.90 6.30
CA TYR A 80 -3.84 13.75 6.75
C TYR A 80 -3.17 12.76 7.70
N TYR A 81 -1.95 13.03 8.17
CA TYR A 81 -1.39 12.32 9.32
C TYR A 81 -0.64 13.34 10.19
N SER A 82 -1.36 13.97 11.11
CA SER A 82 -0.73 14.74 12.18
C SER A 82 0.13 13.80 13.01
N ARG A 83 1.39 14.21 13.16
CA ARG A 83 2.38 13.64 14.05
C ARG A 83 1.94 13.81 15.50
N ASP A 84 2.48 12.95 16.36
CA ASP A 84 2.63 13.15 17.80
C ASP A 84 1.44 12.80 18.72
N TYR A 85 1.25 11.49 18.96
CA TYR A 85 0.87 11.05 20.30
C TYR A 85 2.12 10.88 21.14
N LYS A 86 2.50 11.96 21.83
CA LYS A 86 3.32 11.91 23.05
C LYS A 86 3.17 13.21 23.84
N LYS A 87 2.29 13.21 24.82
CA LYS A 87 2.43 14.00 26.04
C LYS A 87 1.86 13.20 27.20
#